data_AF-A0A1H7UTG5-F1
#
_entry.id   AF-A0A1H7UTG5-F1
#
_cell.length_a   1.000
_cell.length_b   1.000
_cell.length_c   1.000
_cell.angle_alpha   90.00
_cell.angle_beta   90.00
_cell.angle_gamma   90.00
#
_symmetry.space_group_name_H-M   'P 1'
#
loop_
_entity.id
_entity.type
_entity.pdbx_description
1 polymer ?
#
loop_
_entity_poly.entity_id
_entity_poly.type
_entity_poly.pdbx_seq_one_letter_code
_entity_poly.pdbx_strand_id
1 'polypeptide(L)'
;MAASSGCVRLEGYSGGRLTVFELDSIPQNADAVKQSHRIVQSSPVIQQGIQNLDDEAIVEIELTRAEFRSVSSNLNELPYYDRSKDMGSLPSGYYVSLDKSVACLVLQAYCSDVPGVAMEREGFDNCLTE
;
A
#
# COMPACT_ATOMS: atom_id res chain seq x y z
N MET A 1 -18.48 -28.85 -23.80
CA MET A 1 -17.60 -27.66 -23.75
C MET A 1 -18.40 -26.54 -23.11
N ALA A 2 -18.23 -26.32 -21.80
CA ALA A 2 -18.81 -25.18 -21.11
C ALA A 2 -17.75 -24.08 -21.08
N ALA A 3 -17.96 -23.00 -21.83
CA ALA A 3 -17.17 -21.79 -21.67
C ALA A 3 -17.68 -21.08 -20.42
N SER A 4 -17.08 -21.35 -19.27
CA SER A 4 -17.28 -20.53 -18.08
C SER A 4 -16.67 -19.16 -18.37
N SER A 5 -17.51 -18.17 -18.65
CA SER A 5 -17.12 -16.76 -18.61
C SER A 5 -16.76 -16.42 -17.16
N GLY A 6 -15.50 -16.63 -16.79
CA GLY A 6 -15.01 -16.30 -15.46
C GLY A 6 -14.67 -14.82 -15.43
N CYS A 7 -15.34 -14.05 -14.57
CA CYS A 7 -14.78 -12.77 -14.14
C CYS A 7 -13.46 -13.07 -13.41
N VAL A 8 -12.37 -12.50 -13.88
CA VAL A 8 -11.08 -12.54 -13.20
C VAL A 8 -11.02 -11.32 -12.31
N ARG A 9 -10.81 -11.55 -11.02
CA ARG A 9 -10.56 -10.49 -10.04
C ARG A 9 -9.12 -10.03 -10.23
N LEU A 10 -8.93 -8.90 -10.92
CA LEU A 10 -7.60 -8.32 -11.12
C LEU A 10 -7.34 -7.27 -10.04
N GLU A 11 -6.44 -7.58 -9.12
CA GLU A 11 -5.99 -6.66 -8.08
C GLU A 11 -5.21 -5.49 -8.70
N GLY A 12 -5.55 -4.26 -8.31
CA GLY A 12 -4.81 -3.07 -8.75
C GLY A 12 -5.10 -2.64 -10.18
N TYR A 13 -6.06 -3.28 -10.86
CA TYR A 13 -6.42 -2.95 -12.24
C TYR A 13 -7.18 -1.62 -12.34
N SER A 14 -8.15 -1.37 -11.46
CA SER A 14 -8.80 -0.04 -11.32
C SER A 14 -7.87 0.99 -10.65
N GLY A 15 -6.78 0.56 -10.01
CA GLY A 15 -5.98 1.39 -9.12
C GLY A 15 -6.09 0.89 -7.69
N GLY A 16 -6.07 1.81 -6.73
CA GLY A 16 -6.15 1.44 -5.33
C GLY A 16 -6.11 2.66 -4.42
N ARG A 17 -5.73 2.44 -3.17
CA ARG A 17 -5.63 3.47 -2.16
C ARG A 17 -4.34 3.35 -1.41
N LEU A 18 -3.69 4.48 -1.17
CA LEU A 18 -2.62 4.61 -0.19
C LEU A 18 -3.20 5.23 1.07
N THR A 19 -3.15 4.49 2.18
CA THR A 19 -3.46 5.02 3.50
C THR A 19 -2.16 5.26 4.25
N VAL A 20 -2.00 6.45 4.81
CA VAL A 20 -0.85 6.86 5.61
C VAL A 20 -1.32 7.09 7.04
N PHE A 21 -0.77 6.35 7.99
CA PHE A 21 -1.05 6.50 9.41
C PHE A 21 0.11 7.21 10.10
N GLU A 22 -0.17 8.21 10.92
CA GLU A 22 0.80 8.68 11.91
C GLU A 22 0.81 7.74 13.13
N LEU A 23 2.00 7.36 13.57
CA LEU A 23 2.25 6.50 14.72
C LEU A 23 3.33 7.12 15.61
N ASP A 24 3.22 6.89 16.92
CA ASP A 24 4.21 7.35 17.89
C ASP A 24 5.52 6.53 17.85
N SER A 25 5.50 5.32 17.28
CA SER A 25 6.65 4.41 17.29
C SER A 25 6.63 3.36 16.18
N ILE A 26 7.81 2.84 15.86
CA ILE A 26 8.03 1.74 14.92
C ILE A 26 7.84 0.40 15.67
N PRO A 27 7.21 -0.63 15.07
CA PRO A 27 7.14 -1.97 15.64
C PRO A 27 8.54 -2.54 15.92
N GLN A 28 8.68 -3.35 16.98
CA GLN A 28 9.99 -3.88 17.42
C GLN A 28 10.76 -4.68 16.34
N ASN A 29 10.06 -5.27 15.38
CA ASN A 29 10.63 -6.07 14.29
C ASN A 29 10.42 -5.44 12.91
N ALA A 30 10.09 -4.14 12.85
CA ALA A 30 9.97 -3.42 11.59
C ALA A 30 11.22 -2.57 11.33
N ASP A 31 11.71 -2.62 10.10
CA ASP A 31 12.68 -1.66 9.59
C ASP A 31 11.94 -0.43 9.05
N ALA A 32 12.32 0.76 9.50
CA ALA A 32 11.82 2.01 8.96
C ALA A 32 12.91 2.72 8.16
N VAL A 33 12.55 3.24 6.99
CA VAL A 33 13.43 4.11 6.23
C VAL A 33 13.25 5.55 6.66
N LYS A 34 14.29 6.38 6.51
CA LYS A 34 14.16 7.82 6.80
C LYS A 34 13.27 8.50 5.75
N GLN A 35 12.58 9.58 6.10
CA GLN A 35 11.85 10.41 5.15
C GLN A 35 12.71 10.90 3.97
N SER A 36 14.01 11.09 4.18
CA SER A 36 14.99 11.47 3.16
C SER A 36 15.41 10.31 2.24
N HIS A 37 14.89 9.10 2.43
CA HIS A 37 15.17 7.96 1.58
C HIS A 37 14.73 8.25 0.14
N ARG A 38 15.57 7.88 -0.85
CA ARG A 38 15.38 8.21 -2.27
C ARG A 38 13.97 7.87 -2.77
N ILE A 39 13.48 6.68 -2.44
CA ILE A 39 12.15 6.19 -2.85
C ILE A 39 11.02 7.07 -2.29
N VAL A 40 11.12 7.43 -1.01
CA VAL A 40 10.15 8.28 -0.33
C VAL A 40 10.14 9.67 -0.94
N GLN A 41 11.32 10.23 -1.25
CA GLN A 41 11.48 11.55 -1.87
C GLN A 41 11.06 11.59 -3.35
N SER A 42 11.19 10.47 -4.06
CA SER A 42 10.91 10.42 -5.51
C SER A 42 9.44 10.17 -5.84
N SER A 43 8.62 9.78 -4.85
CA SER A 43 7.18 9.55 -5.05
C SER A 43 6.37 10.76 -4.58
N PRO A 44 5.77 11.54 -5.49
CA PRO A 44 4.98 12.71 -5.12
C PRO A 44 3.76 12.34 -4.26
N VAL A 45 3.15 11.17 -4.54
CA VAL A 45 1.99 10.66 -3.78
C VAL A 45 2.37 10.33 -2.33
N ILE A 46 3.52 9.67 -2.12
CA ILE A 46 3.99 9.36 -0.76
C ILE A 46 4.34 10.65 -0.01
N GLN A 47 5.02 11.59 -0.67
CA GLN A 47 5.32 12.89 -0.09
C GLN A 47 4.04 13.64 0.31
N GLN A 48 3.04 13.66 -0.57
CA GLN A 48 1.74 14.26 -0.28
C GLN A 48 1.10 13.61 0.96
N GLY A 49 1.06 12.27 1.03
CA GLY A 49 0.49 11.57 2.18
C GLY A 49 1.18 11.92 3.49
N ILE A 50 2.52 11.97 3.50
CA ILE A 50 3.30 12.35 4.68
C ILE A 50 3.09 13.81 5.06
N GLN A 51 3.07 14.73 4.09
CA GLN A 51 2.91 16.16 4.33
C GLN A 51 1.55 16.53 4.94
N ASN A 52 0.50 15.74 4.66
CA ASN A 52 -0.83 15.98 5.23
C ASN A 52 -1.00 15.39 6.64
N LEU A 53 0.01 14.66 7.17
CA LEU A 53 -0.06 14.11 8.53
C LEU A 53 -0.02 15.19 9.62
N ASP A 54 0.56 16.35 9.33
CA ASP A 54 0.57 17.49 10.27
C ASP A 54 -0.84 18.00 10.59
N ASP A 55 -1.80 17.80 9.69
CA ASP A 55 -3.21 18.20 9.84
C ASP A 55 -4.13 17.02 10.23
N GLU A 56 -3.83 15.79 9.78
CA GLU A 56 -4.67 14.61 9.98
C GLU A 56 -3.84 13.38 10.41
N ALA A 57 -4.23 12.69 11.49
CA ALA A 57 -3.53 11.48 11.94
C ALA A 57 -3.61 10.30 10.95
N ILE A 58 -4.56 10.35 10.01
CA ILE A 58 -4.76 9.35 8.95
C ILE A 58 -5.06 10.08 7.65
N VAL A 59 -4.28 9.82 6.61
CA VAL A 59 -4.49 10.39 5.28
C VAL A 59 -4.76 9.28 4.28
N GLU A 60 -5.83 9.40 3.53
CA GLU A 60 -6.22 8.44 2.49
C GLU A 60 -6.14 9.09 1.11
N ILE A 61 -5.37 8.48 0.20
CA ILE A 61 -5.18 8.98 -1.17
C ILE A 61 -5.64 7.90 -2.14
N GLU A 62 -6.67 8.21 -2.91
CA GLU A 62 -7.08 7.37 -4.04
C GLU A 62 -6.08 7.46 -5.18
N LEU A 63 -5.73 6.32 -5.75
CA LEU A 63 -4.74 6.18 -6.79
C LEU A 63 -5.39 5.66 -8.06
N THR A 64 -5.11 6.32 -9.17
CA THR A 64 -5.35 5.72 -10.49
C THR A 64 -4.51 4.46 -10.66
N ARG A 65 -4.87 3.59 -11.62
CA ARG A 65 -4.07 2.41 -12.00
C ARG A 65 -2.58 2.71 -12.21
N ALA A 66 -2.28 3.82 -12.89
CA ALA A 66 -0.90 4.19 -13.20
C ALA A 66 -0.13 4.59 -11.93
N GLU A 67 -0.76 5.37 -11.05
CA GLU A 67 -0.19 5.77 -9.77
C GLU A 67 -0.02 4.58 -8.84
N PHE A 68 -1.02 3.71 -8.73
CA PHE A 68 -0.95 2.49 -7.93
C PHE A 68 0.24 1.62 -8.35
N ARG A 69 0.42 1.38 -9.66
CA ARG A 69 1.56 0.62 -10.17
C ARG A 69 2.90 1.27 -9.85
N SER A 70 2.99 2.59 -10.01
CA SER A 70 4.21 3.35 -9.72
C SER A 70 4.56 3.30 -8.22
N VAL A 71 3.58 3.57 -7.36
CA VAL A 71 3.72 3.53 -5.90
C VAL A 71 4.04 2.12 -5.42
N SER A 72 3.34 1.10 -5.92
CA SER A 72 3.63 -0.31 -5.60
C SER A 72 5.06 -0.70 -5.98
N SER A 73 5.52 -0.34 -7.19
CA SER A 73 6.88 -0.62 -7.65
C SER A 73 7.92 0.03 -6.74
N ASN A 74 7.71 1.28 -6.36
CA ASN A 74 8.59 2.02 -5.46
C ASN A 74 8.62 1.42 -4.05
N LEU A 75 7.44 1.14 -3.48
CA LEU A 75 7.32 0.60 -2.12
C LEU A 75 7.89 -0.82 -2.02
N ASN A 76 7.81 -1.64 -3.07
CA ASN A 76 8.42 -2.98 -3.08
C ASN A 76 9.96 -2.96 -2.91
N GLU A 77 10.62 -1.81 -3.11
CA GLU A 77 12.05 -1.64 -2.82
C GLU A 77 12.33 -1.34 -1.33
N LEU A 78 11.28 -1.12 -0.53
CA LEU A 78 11.37 -0.84 0.91
C LEU A 78 11.08 -2.09 1.74
N PRO A 79 11.61 -2.17 2.98
CA PRO A 79 11.26 -3.25 3.89
C PRO A 79 9.77 -3.20 4.23
N TYR A 80 9.05 -4.28 3.93
CA TYR A 80 7.65 -4.46 4.31
C TYR A 80 7.56 -5.17 5.66
N TYR A 81 6.86 -4.57 6.61
CA TYR A 81 6.52 -5.21 7.87
C TYR A 81 5.16 -5.93 7.75
N ASP A 82 5.14 -7.23 8.05
CA ASP A 82 3.93 -8.03 8.10
C ASP A 82 3.59 -8.40 9.55
N ARG A 83 2.60 -7.72 10.13
CA ARG A 83 2.16 -7.94 11.51
C ARG A 83 1.76 -9.40 11.80
N SER A 84 1.36 -10.14 10.78
CA SER A 84 0.90 -11.53 10.90
C SER A 84 2.04 -12.47 11.33
N LYS A 85 3.29 -12.13 10.99
CA LYS A 85 4.48 -12.88 11.39
C LYS A 85 4.89 -12.62 12.83
N ASP A 86 4.61 -11.43 13.33
CA ASP A 86 5.10 -10.92 14.60
C ASP A 86 4.02 -10.78 15.69
N MET A 87 2.76 -11.13 15.38
CA MET A 87 1.58 -10.89 16.24
C MET A 87 1.51 -9.45 16.78
N GLY A 88 2.02 -8.49 16.02
CA GLY A 88 2.10 -7.09 16.43
C GLY A 88 0.75 -6.38 16.42
N SER A 89 0.59 -5.40 17.33
CA SER A 89 -0.62 -4.55 17.39
C SER A 89 -0.66 -3.46 16.31
N LEU A 90 0.49 -3.10 15.77
CA LEU A 90 0.63 -2.07 14.73
C LEU A 90 0.35 -2.63 13.32
N PRO A 91 -0.15 -1.80 12.38
CA PRO A 91 -0.56 -2.25 11.05
C PRO A 91 0.59 -2.83 10.21
N SER A 92 0.29 -3.80 9.34
CA SER A 92 1.25 -4.21 8.31
C SER A 92 1.42 -3.08 7.29
N GLY A 93 2.65 -2.83 6.83
CA GLY A 93 2.93 -1.72 5.95
C GLY A 93 4.41 -1.40 5.81
N TYR A 94 4.69 -0.29 5.14
CA TYR A 94 6.03 0.26 4.99
C TYR A 94 6.21 1.42 5.96
N TYR A 95 7.26 1.37 6.77
CA TYR A 95 7.47 2.36 7.83
C TYR A 95 8.46 3.43 7.39
N VAL A 96 8.10 4.68 7.61
CA VAL A 96 8.95 5.85 7.34
C VAL A 96 9.14 6.62 8.64
N SER A 97 10.39 6.75 9.09
CA SER A 97 10.75 7.59 10.22
C SER A 97 10.71 9.06 9.80
N LEU A 98 9.90 9.84 10.50
CA LEU A 98 9.87 11.30 10.43
C LEU A 98 10.69 11.88 11.59
N ASP A 99 10.82 13.21 11.66
CA ASP A 99 11.58 13.89 12.72
C ASP A 99 10.98 13.70 14.13
N LYS A 100 9.64 13.61 14.23
CA LYS A 100 8.91 13.56 15.51
C LYS A 100 8.01 12.35 15.68
N SER A 101 7.70 11.66 14.59
CA SER A 101 6.73 10.56 14.54
C SER A 101 7.14 9.56 13.46
N VAL A 102 6.27 8.58 13.22
CA VAL A 102 6.50 7.50 12.27
C VAL A 102 5.28 7.42 11.37
N ALA A 103 5.49 7.43 10.06
CA ALA A 103 4.43 7.17 9.10
C ALA A 103 4.40 5.68 8.74
N CYS A 104 3.23 5.05 8.79
CA CYS A 104 3.00 3.73 8.22
C CYS A 104 2.22 3.87 6.91
N LEU A 105 2.81 3.40 5.82
CA LEU A 105 2.24 3.41 4.47
C LEU A 105 1.59 2.05 4.19
N VAL A 106 0.28 2.06 3.98
CA VAL A 106 -0.51 0.88 3.63
C VAL A 106 -1.09 1.06 2.24
N LEU A 107 -0.58 0.28 1.29
CA LEU A 107 -1.07 0.28 -0.08
C LEU A 107 -2.07 -0.86 -0.27
N GLN A 108 -3.29 -0.52 -0.68
CA GLN A 108 -4.37 -1.48 -0.92
C GLN A 108 -4.85 -1.37 -2.35
N ALA A 109 -4.95 -2.50 -3.05
CA ALA A 109 -5.51 -2.54 -4.41
C ALA A 109 -7.04 -2.51 -4.36
N TYR A 110 -7.65 -1.87 -5.36
CA TYR A 110 -9.06 -2.07 -5.67
C TYR A 110 -9.25 -3.37 -6.44
N CYS A 111 -10.36 -4.05 -6.18
CA CYS A 111 -10.76 -5.23 -6.92
C CYS A 111 -11.64 -4.88 -8.10
N SER A 112 -11.19 -5.25 -9.29
CA SER A 112 -11.98 -5.15 -10.51
C SER A 112 -12.40 -6.53 -10.99
N ASP A 113 -13.70 -6.74 -11.18
CA ASP A 113 -14.22 -7.87 -11.95
C ASP A 113 -14.10 -7.56 -13.45
N VAL A 114 -13.07 -8.11 -14.11
CA VAL A 114 -12.96 -8.05 -15.57
C VAL A 114 -13.38 -9.38 -16.20
N PRO A 115 -14.13 -9.40 -17.30
CA PRO A 115 -14.43 -10.65 -18.01
C PRO A 115 -13.11 -11.24 -18.55
N GLY A 116 -12.68 -12.38 -18.00
CA GLY A 116 -11.34 -12.90 -18.19
C GLY A 116 -11.20 -13.91 -19.33
N VAL A 117 -10.19 -13.70 -20.16
CA VAL A 117 -9.39 -14.82 -20.70
C VAL A 117 -8.38 -15.23 -19.61
N ALA A 118 -8.27 -16.52 -19.36
CA ALA A 118 -7.59 -17.12 -18.21
C ALA A 118 -6.13 -16.65 -18.03
N MET A 119 -5.81 -16.07 -16.87
CA MET A 119 -4.45 -15.98 -16.34
C MET A 119 -4.44 -16.17 -14.82
N GLU A 120 -3.30 -16.67 -14.35
CA GLU A 120 -3.05 -17.35 -13.08
C GLU A 120 -3.36 -16.50 -11.83
N ARG A 121 -3.96 -17.15 -10.83
CA ARG A 121 -4.20 -16.60 -9.49
C ARG A 121 -2.89 -16.58 -8.71
N GLU A 122 -2.26 -15.42 -8.60
CA GLU A 122 -1.36 -15.12 -7.48
C GLU A 122 -2.05 -14.07 -6.61
N GLY A 123 -2.96 -14.53 -5.76
CA GLY A 123 -3.80 -13.65 -4.94
C GLY A 123 -3.19 -13.37 -3.58
N PHE A 124 -2.94 -12.10 -3.28
CA PHE A 124 -2.92 -11.61 -1.90
C PHE A 124 -4.39 -11.36 -1.52
N ASP A 125 -4.93 -12.05 -0.53
CA ASP A 125 -6.38 -12.09 -0.23
C ASP A 125 -6.94 -10.79 0.44
N ASN A 126 -6.40 -9.60 0.13
CA ASN A 126 -6.64 -8.36 0.91
C ASN A 126 -6.93 -7.10 0.06
N CYS A 127 -7.77 -7.20 -0.96
CA CYS A 127 -8.21 -6.03 -1.73
C CYS A 127 -9.49 -5.37 -1.20
N LEU A 128 -9.62 -4.06 -1.45
CA LEU A 128 -10.80 -3.26 -1.18
C LEU A 128 -11.88 -3.49 -2.27
N THR A 129 -13.15 -3.57 -1.85
CA THR A 129 -14.31 -3.61 -2.75
C THR A 129 -14.76 -2.18 -3.01
N GLU A 130 -14.91 -1.81 -4.29
CA GLU A 130 -15.53 -0.53 -4.70
C GLU A 130 -17.00 -0.43 -4.25
#